data_AF-A0A6G3PE28-F1
#
_entry.id   AF-A0A6G3PE28-F1
#
_cell.length_a   1.000
_cell.length_b   1.000
_cell.length_c   1.000
_cell.angle_alpha   90.00
_cell.angle_beta   90.00
_cell.angle_gamma   90.00
#
_symmetry.space_group_name_H-M   'P 1'
#
loop_
_entity.id
_entity.type
_entity.pdbx_description
1 polymer ?
#
loop_
_entity_poly.entity_id
_entity_poly.type
_entity_poly.pdbx_seq_one_letter_code
_entity_poly.pdbx_strand_id
1 'polypeptide(L)'
;MRAGFPEFRLGAVLATSFTGTLSERFGEPVERIPVPHRLIDWLAVYGLVVDSCSLEQLDLARELRESVHAAATAAALREPLPADAVRIIGDRSAGGRAAAVLTPDG
;
A
#
# COMPACT_ATOMS: atom_id res chain seq x y z
N MET A 1 -16.86 18.96 -16.57
CA MET A 1 -17.14 17.90 -15.58
C MET A 1 -15.82 17.61 -14.89
N ARG A 2 -15.60 18.10 -13.66
CA ARG A 2 -14.39 17.71 -12.89
C ARG A 2 -14.54 16.22 -12.63
N ALA A 3 -13.80 15.38 -13.36
CA ALA A 3 -13.78 13.96 -13.10
C ALA A 3 -13.30 13.78 -11.66
N GLY A 4 -14.21 13.39 -10.76
CA GLY A 4 -13.85 13.06 -9.39
C GLY A 4 -12.88 11.88 -9.37
N PHE A 5 -12.10 11.76 -8.31
CA PHE A 5 -11.28 10.56 -8.12
C PHE A 5 -12.17 9.32 -8.03
N PRO A 6 -11.74 8.15 -8.54
CA PRO A 6 -12.50 6.94 -8.39
C PRO A 6 -12.70 6.59 -6.91
N GLU A 7 -13.85 6.01 -6.58
CA GLU A 7 -14.18 5.58 -5.22
C GLU A 7 -13.22 4.49 -4.72
N PHE A 8 -12.97 4.48 -3.41
CA PHE A 8 -12.16 3.45 -2.78
C PHE A 8 -12.87 2.11 -2.79
N ARG A 9 -12.14 1.04 -3.13
CA ARG A 9 -12.59 -0.33 -2.93
C ARG A 9 -12.11 -0.78 -1.56
N LEU A 10 -13.06 -0.93 -0.64
CA LEU A 10 -12.78 -1.24 0.77
C LEU A 10 -12.93 -2.73 1.05
N GLY A 11 -12.16 -3.22 2.02
CA GLY A 11 -12.18 -4.61 2.47
C GLY A 11 -11.79 -4.69 3.95
N ALA A 12 -11.95 -5.86 4.55
CA ALA A 12 -11.67 -6.07 5.96
C ALA A 12 -10.17 -6.09 6.29
N VAL A 13 -9.31 -6.39 5.31
CA VAL A 13 -7.87 -6.48 5.48
C VAL A 13 -7.20 -5.27 4.84
N LEU A 14 -6.63 -4.39 5.67
CA LEU A 14 -6.01 -3.13 5.26
C LEU A 14 -5.00 -3.31 4.12
N ALA A 15 -4.09 -4.28 4.24
CA ALA A 15 -3.05 -4.55 3.24
C ALA A 15 -3.63 -4.91 1.86
N THR A 16 -4.68 -5.73 1.82
CA THR A 16 -5.37 -6.11 0.58
C THR A 16 -6.12 -4.91 -0.01
N SER A 17 -6.80 -4.13 0.82
CA SER A 17 -7.47 -2.92 0.37
C SER A 17 -6.48 -1.86 -0.12
N PHE A 18 -5.29 -1.79 0.47
CA PHE A 18 -4.25 -0.85 0.09
C PHE A 18 -3.72 -1.17 -1.31
N THR A 19 -3.37 -2.43 -1.56
CA THR A 19 -2.93 -2.86 -2.90
C THR A 19 -4.02 -2.67 -3.96
N GLY A 20 -5.29 -2.80 -3.57
CA GLY A 20 -6.45 -2.52 -4.43
C GLY A 20 -6.65 -1.04 -4.83
N THR A 21 -5.93 -0.09 -4.22
CA THR A 21 -5.99 1.32 -4.61
C THR A 21 -5.41 1.59 -6.00
N LEU A 22 -4.57 0.68 -6.50
CA LEU A 22 -4.19 0.58 -7.91
C LEU A 22 -4.80 -0.70 -8.50
N SER A 23 -5.81 -0.53 -9.37
CA SER A 23 -6.51 -1.65 -10.04
C SER A 23 -6.20 -1.69 -11.53
N GLU A 24 -6.44 -2.85 -12.15
CA GLU A 24 -6.21 -3.12 -13.58
C GLU A 24 -4.75 -2.99 -14.01
N ARG A 25 -3.99 -4.08 -13.82
CA ARG A 25 -2.56 -4.18 -14.16
C ARG A 25 -2.30 -4.78 -15.55
N PHE A 26 -3.37 -5.24 -16.23
CA PHE A 26 -3.36 -5.77 -17.61
C PHE A 26 -4.23 -4.93 -18.56
N GLY A 27 -4.63 -3.73 -18.14
CA GLY A 27 -5.47 -2.76 -18.87
C GLY A 27 -5.06 -1.34 -18.50
N GLU A 28 -6.02 -0.39 -18.50
CA GLU A 28 -5.76 0.98 -18.06
C GLU A 28 -5.66 1.04 -16.53
N PRO A 29 -4.50 1.40 -15.95
CA PRO A 29 -4.34 1.40 -14.50
C PRO A 29 -5.23 2.46 -13.85
N VAL A 30 -6.09 2.03 -12.93
CA VAL A 30 -6.95 2.91 -12.15
C VAL A 30 -6.29 3.21 -10.80
N GLU A 31 -5.64 4.37 -10.72
CA GLU A 31 -5.06 4.91 -9.49
C GLU A 31 -6.10 5.70 -8.68
N ARG A 32 -6.33 5.30 -7.43
CA ARG A 32 -7.29 5.93 -6.51
C ARG A 32 -6.65 6.90 -5.52
N ILE A 33 -5.33 6.82 -5.36
CA ILE A 33 -4.50 7.69 -4.54
C ILE A 33 -3.44 8.38 -5.42
N PRO A 34 -3.85 9.23 -6.38
CA PRO A 34 -2.90 9.93 -7.25
C PRO A 34 -2.21 11.12 -6.55
N VAL A 35 -2.74 11.58 -5.42
CA VAL A 35 -2.34 12.82 -4.74
C VAL A 35 -2.42 12.69 -3.21
N PRO A 36 -1.68 13.49 -2.43
CA PRO A 36 -1.53 13.26 -0.98
C PRO A 36 -2.84 13.29 -0.19
N HIS A 37 -3.74 14.22 -0.49
CA HIS A 37 -5.02 14.31 0.24
C HIS A 37 -5.89 13.05 0.06
N ARG A 38 -5.75 12.33 -1.06
CA ARG A 38 -6.44 11.05 -1.26
C ARG A 38 -5.88 9.95 -0.36
N LEU A 39 -4.59 10.01 0.01
CA LEU A 39 -4.02 9.07 0.96
C LEU A 39 -4.59 9.34 2.36
N ILE A 40 -4.71 10.61 2.74
CA ILE A 40 -5.33 11.04 4.00
C ILE A 40 -6.79 10.55 4.06
N ASP A 41 -7.58 10.81 3.01
CA ASP A 41 -8.97 10.35 2.92
C ASP A 41 -9.06 8.82 3.09
N TRP A 42 -8.18 8.08 2.43
CA TRP A 42 -8.16 6.62 2.48
C TRP A 42 -7.80 6.11 3.88
N LEU A 43 -6.77 6.68 4.51
CA LEU A 43 -6.35 6.32 5.87
C LEU A 43 -7.45 6.61 6.91
N ALA A 44 -8.16 7.73 6.76
CA ALA A 44 -9.26 8.11 7.65
C ALA A 44 -10.41 7.08 7.65
N VAL A 45 -10.69 6.44 6.50
CA VAL A 45 -11.68 5.35 6.40
C VAL A 45 -11.31 4.16 7.30
N TYR A 46 -10.02 3.92 7.53
CA TYR A 46 -9.51 2.87 8.41
C TYR A 46 -9.19 3.37 9.83
N GLY A 47 -9.62 4.58 10.19
CA GLY A 47 -9.38 5.17 11.51
C GLY A 47 -7.94 5.63 11.76
N LEU A 48 -7.12 5.71 10.70
CA LEU A 48 -5.71 6.14 10.75
C LEU A 48 -5.61 7.63 10.42
N VAL A 49 -6.19 8.48 11.26
CA VAL A 49 -6.22 9.93 11.00
C VAL A 49 -4.81 10.51 11.04
N VAL A 50 -4.44 11.23 9.99
CA VAL A 50 -3.17 11.96 9.86
C VAL A 50 -3.45 13.40 9.44
N ASP A 51 -2.73 14.36 10.00
CA ASP A 51 -2.98 15.79 9.76
C ASP A 51 -2.47 16.26 8.40
N SER A 52 -1.41 15.64 7.87
CA SER A 52 -0.82 16.01 6.59
C SER A 52 -0.10 14.85 5.91
N CYS A 53 0.08 14.99 4.61
CA CYS A 53 0.86 14.08 3.77
C CYS A 53 1.60 14.92 2.72
N SER A 54 2.92 14.81 2.66
CA SER A 54 3.75 15.38 1.60
C SER A 54 3.73 14.50 0.36
N LEU A 55 4.25 15.02 -0.76
CA LEU A 55 4.46 14.21 -1.98
C LEU A 55 5.47 13.09 -1.73
N GLU A 56 6.54 13.35 -0.98
CA GLU A 56 7.52 12.33 -0.61
C GLU A 56 6.88 11.20 0.21
N GLN A 57 6.03 11.53 1.18
CA GLN A 57 5.29 10.53 1.96
C GLN A 57 4.32 9.71 1.10
N LEU A 58 3.71 10.34 0.08
CA LEU A 58 2.89 9.63 -0.89
C LEU A 58 3.72 8.65 -1.73
N ASP A 59 4.91 9.04 -2.16
CA ASP A 59 5.79 8.14 -2.92
C ASP A 59 6.29 6.98 -2.07
N LEU A 60 6.60 7.20 -0.80
CA LEU A 60 6.88 6.13 0.16
C LEU A 60 5.68 5.18 0.35
N ALA A 61 4.46 5.73 0.40
CA ALA A 61 3.26 4.92 0.50
C ALA A 61 3.04 4.06 -0.75
N ARG A 62 3.33 4.59 -1.94
CA ARG A 62 3.29 3.83 -3.20
C ARG A 62 4.33 2.72 -3.23
N GLU A 63 5.56 3.00 -2.84
CA GLU A 63 6.63 2.00 -2.72
C GLU A 63 6.21 0.85 -1.78
N LEU A 64 5.66 1.21 -0.62
CA LEU A 64 5.13 0.23 0.32
C LEU A 64 3.97 -0.58 -0.29
N ARG A 65 3.03 0.07 -0.99
CA ARG A 65 1.91 -0.60 -1.65
C ARG A 65 2.39 -1.66 -2.65
N GLU A 66 3.33 -1.31 -3.51
CA GLU A 66 3.85 -2.23 -4.51
C GLU A 66 4.65 -3.38 -3.87
N SER A 67 5.38 -3.09 -2.79
CA SER A 67 6.09 -4.11 -2.01
C SER A 67 5.13 -5.12 -1.38
N VAL A 68 4.04 -4.64 -0.76
CA VAL A 68 2.99 -5.50 -0.19
C VAL A 68 2.33 -6.34 -1.29
N HIS A 69 2.07 -5.76 -2.46
CA HIS A 69 1.50 -6.49 -3.60
C HIS A 69 2.44 -7.61 -4.08
N ALA A 70 3.74 -7.33 -4.23
CA ALA A 70 4.73 -8.30 -4.66
C ALA A 70 4.85 -9.46 -3.66
N ALA A 71 4.94 -9.17 -2.36
CA ALA A 71 4.99 -10.19 -1.31
C ALA A 71 3.72 -11.04 -1.27
N ALA A 72 2.53 -10.42 -1.33
CA ALA A 72 1.26 -11.13 -1.35
C ALA A 72 1.10 -12.02 -2.59
N THR A 73 1.59 -11.56 -3.75
CA THR A 73 1.57 -12.33 -5.01
C THR A 73 2.48 -13.56 -4.90
N ALA A 74 3.73 -13.40 -4.44
CA ALA A 74 4.65 -14.52 -4.25
C ALA A 74 4.08 -15.54 -3.24
N ALA A 75 3.52 -15.07 -2.13
CA ALA A 75 2.88 -15.94 -1.15
C ALA A 75 1.70 -16.73 -1.75
N ALA A 76 0.84 -16.08 -2.56
CA ALA A 76 -0.28 -16.74 -3.23
C ALA A 76 0.19 -17.79 -4.26
N LEU A 77 1.32 -17.54 -4.94
CA LEU A 77 1.95 -18.47 -5.87
C LEU A 77 2.79 -19.55 -5.18
N ARG A 78 2.98 -19.46 -3.86
CA ARG A 78 3.91 -20.31 -3.07
C ARG A 78 5.35 -20.22 -3.58
N GLU A 79 5.76 -19.02 -3.97
CA GLU A 79 7.10 -18.67 -4.37
C GLU A 79 7.87 -18.00 -3.21
N PRO A 80 9.21 -18.00 -3.23
CA PRO A 80 10.01 -17.25 -2.27
C PRO A 80 9.64 -15.76 -2.26
N LEU A 81 9.56 -15.17 -1.07
CA LEU A 81 9.25 -13.75 -0.96
C LEU A 81 10.39 -12.89 -1.55
N PRO A 82 10.08 -11.86 -2.37
CA PRO A 82 11.11 -10.98 -2.91
C PRO A 82 11.84 -10.23 -1.78
N ALA A 83 13.17 -10.35 -1.74
CA ALA A 83 13.99 -9.78 -0.67
C ALA A 83 13.80 -8.27 -0.51
N ASP A 84 13.68 -7.53 -1.62
CA ASP A 84 13.42 -6.09 -1.56
C ASP A 84 12.05 -5.74 -0.99
N ALA A 85 11.01 -6.50 -1.34
CA ALA A 85 9.68 -6.29 -0.80
C ALA A 85 9.66 -6.53 0.71
N VAL A 86 10.31 -7.62 1.16
CA VAL A 86 10.45 -7.95 2.58
C VAL A 86 11.18 -6.84 3.33
N ARG A 87 12.31 -6.35 2.78
CA ARG A 87 13.09 -5.26 3.37
C ARG A 87 12.27 -3.97 3.49
N ILE A 88 11.61 -3.54 2.41
CA ILE A 88 10.81 -2.30 2.42
C ILE A 88 9.67 -2.40 3.44
N ILE A 89 8.95 -3.53 3.48
CA ILE A 89 7.88 -3.75 4.45
C ILE A 89 8.44 -3.70 5.87
N GLY A 90 9.57 -4.37 6.12
CA GLY A 90 10.26 -4.36 7.42
C GLY A 90 10.68 -2.95 7.84
N ASP A 91 11.36 -2.21 6.96
CA ASP A 91 11.83 -0.85 7.23
C ASP A 91 10.68 0.10 7.59
N ARG A 92 9.54 0.00 6.88
CA ARG A 92 8.35 0.82 7.15
C ARG A 92 7.57 0.38 8.38
N SER A 93 7.60 -0.91 8.72
CA SER A 93 6.96 -1.44 9.93
C SER A 93 7.75 -1.12 11.19
N ALA A 94 9.09 -1.09 11.09
CA ALA A 94 9.96 -0.81 12.22
C ALA A 94 9.81 0.64 12.68
N GLY A 95 9.78 1.63 11.78
CA GLY A 95 9.55 3.04 12.16
C GLY A 95 10.44 3.55 13.31
N GLY A 96 11.63 2.97 13.51
CA GLY A 96 12.53 3.26 14.64
C GLY A 96 12.18 2.58 15.98
N ARG A 97 11.28 1.59 15.99
CA ARG A 97 10.83 0.81 17.16
C ARG A 97 10.96 -0.68 16.90
N ALA A 98 10.92 -1.49 17.96
CA ALA A 98 10.82 -2.93 17.83
C ALA A 98 9.47 -3.29 17.20
N ALA A 99 9.52 -3.92 16.02
CA ALA A 99 8.36 -4.39 15.29
C ALA A 99 8.61 -5.82 14.80
N ALA A 100 7.53 -6.58 14.59
CA ALA A 100 7.62 -7.85 13.88
C ALA A 100 8.12 -7.58 12.45
N VAL A 101 9.22 -8.21 12.08
CA VAL A 101 9.80 -8.11 10.74
C VAL A 101 9.36 -9.33 9.96
N LEU A 102 8.75 -9.11 8.79
CA LEU A 102 8.47 -10.17 7.83
C LEU A 102 9.80 -10.78 7.40
N THR A 103 9.93 -12.10 7.41
CA THR A 103 11.16 -12.78 6.98
C THR A 103 10.90 -13.57 5.71
N PRO A 104 11.92 -13.97 4.94
CA PRO A 104 11.72 -14.76 3.72
C PRO A 104 10.95 -16.07 3.93
N ASP A 105 10.95 -16.60 5.17
CA ASP A 105 10.24 -17.82 5.55
C ASP A 105 8.74 -17.63 5.84
N GLY A 106 8.26 -16.36 5.86
CA GLY A 106 6.89 -15.99 6.21
C GLY A 106 6.80 -15.37 7.59
#